data_AF-T0ZV33-F1
#
_entry.id   AF-T0ZV33-F1
#
_cell.length_a   1.000
_cell.length_b   1.000
_cell.length_c   1.000
_cell.angle_alpha   90.00
_cell.angle_beta   90.00
_cell.angle_gamma   90.00
#
_symmetry.space_group_name_H-M   'P 1'
#
loop_
_entity.id
_entity.type
_entity.pdbx_description
1 polymer ?
#
loop_
_entity_poly.entity_id
_entity_poly.type
_entity_poly.pdbx_seq_one_letter_code
_entity_poly.pdbx_strand_id
1 'polypeptide(L)'
;SGIGLAWLAMLLYADAIVSPGGTGFIYATTSSRVIGAMSEDGFIHSSLQRLNRFGVPWAAGIVSFAVGCFFMLPFPSWHKMVNEISDVMVLSYGIGPVVLLSLRRTLPEVNRPRPFRVPMANILAPITFIISNLIVYWSGVKTLTFLLAVIAAALMMFLAWRLIKRES
;
A
#
# COMPACT_ATOMS: atom_id res chain seq x y z
N SER A 1 -42.42 -19.60 -6.34
CA SER A 1 -41.62 -18.37 -6.46
C SER A 1 -40.26 -18.38 -5.74
N GLY A 2 -39.78 -19.50 -5.17
CA GLY A 2 -38.48 -19.55 -4.45
C GLY A 2 -37.27 -20.03 -5.27
N ILE A 3 -37.49 -20.71 -6.40
CA ILE A 3 -36.41 -21.31 -7.21
C ILE A 3 -35.67 -20.25 -8.04
N GLY A 4 -36.36 -19.16 -8.44
CA GLY A 4 -35.77 -18.07 -9.23
C GLY A 4 -34.78 -17.18 -8.47
N LEU A 5 -34.71 -17.27 -7.13
CA LEU A 5 -33.77 -16.50 -6.30
C LEU A 5 -32.68 -17.37 -5.65
N ALA A 6 -32.89 -18.69 -5.55
CA ALA A 6 -31.94 -19.61 -4.93
C ALA A 6 -30.61 -19.70 -5.70
N TRP A 7 -30.66 -19.73 -7.04
CA TRP A 7 -29.44 -19.73 -7.87
C TRP A 7 -28.67 -18.41 -7.74
N LEU A 8 -29.37 -17.27 -7.63
CA LEU A 8 -28.76 -15.96 -7.42
C LEU A 8 -28.07 -15.88 -6.05
N ALA A 9 -28.73 -16.35 -4.99
CA ALA A 9 -28.13 -16.43 -3.66
C ALA A 9 -26.88 -17.31 -3.66
N MET A 10 -26.92 -18.47 -4.32
CA MET A 10 -25.77 -19.37 -4.44
C MET A 10 -24.59 -18.70 -5.16
N LEU A 11 -24.86 -17.98 -6.26
CA LEU A 11 -23.84 -17.20 -6.96
C LEU A 11 -23.26 -16.08 -6.09
N LEU A 12 -24.10 -15.33 -5.36
CA LEU A 12 -23.64 -14.26 -4.47
C LEU A 12 -22.76 -14.80 -3.33
N TYR A 13 -23.11 -15.95 -2.75
CA TYR A 13 -22.26 -16.58 -1.73
C TYR A 13 -20.94 -17.09 -2.31
N ALA A 14 -20.95 -17.66 -3.51
CA ALA A 14 -19.73 -18.10 -4.18
C ALA A 14 -18.81 -16.90 -4.49
N ASP A 15 -19.35 -15.82 -5.04
CA ASP A 15 -18.60 -14.59 -5.33
C ASP A 15 -18.02 -13.96 -4.05
N ALA A 16 -18.82 -13.90 -2.99
CA ALA A 16 -18.39 -13.36 -1.69
C ALA A 16 -17.20 -14.14 -1.07
N ILE A 17 -16.97 -15.39 -1.46
CA ILE A 17 -15.81 -16.19 -1.02
C ILE A 17 -14.65 -16.06 -2.02
N VAL A 18 -14.94 -16.17 -3.31
CA VAL A 18 -13.91 -16.20 -4.37
C VAL A 18 -13.26 -14.84 -4.58
N SER A 19 -14.04 -13.76 -4.59
CA SER A 19 -13.57 -12.40 -4.89
C SER A 19 -12.55 -11.88 -3.85
N PRO A 20 -12.79 -12.01 -2.52
CA PRO A 20 -11.76 -11.66 -1.54
C PRO A 20 -10.56 -12.59 -1.55
N GLY A 21 -10.75 -13.88 -1.91
CA GLY A 21 -9.66 -14.85 -1.98
C GLY A 21 -8.61 -14.49 -3.04
N GLY A 22 -9.06 -14.17 -4.25
CA GLY A 22 -8.17 -13.73 -5.34
C GLY A 22 -7.45 -12.43 -4.99
N THR A 23 -8.18 -11.46 -4.44
CA THR A 23 -7.63 -10.17 -4.00
C THR A 23 -6.58 -10.39 -2.90
N GLY A 24 -6.89 -11.17 -1.88
CA GLY A 24 -5.98 -11.48 -0.77
C GLY A 24 -4.68 -12.13 -1.23
N PHE A 25 -4.75 -13.02 -2.22
CA PHE A 25 -3.56 -13.66 -2.79
C PHE A 25 -2.64 -12.66 -3.52
N ILE A 26 -3.22 -11.74 -4.28
CA ILE A 26 -2.48 -10.67 -4.98
C ILE A 26 -1.79 -9.76 -3.96
N TYR A 27 -2.51 -9.31 -2.93
CA TYR A 27 -1.93 -8.45 -1.88
C TYR A 27 -0.83 -9.17 -1.10
N ALA A 28 -1.05 -10.44 -0.71
CA ALA A 28 -0.02 -11.21 0.00
C ALA A 28 1.28 -11.33 -0.83
N THR A 29 1.15 -11.63 -2.12
CA THR A 29 2.29 -11.69 -3.04
C THR A 29 2.97 -10.34 -3.19
N THR A 30 2.19 -9.27 -3.40
CA THR A 30 2.71 -7.91 -3.60
C THR A 30 3.43 -7.41 -2.35
N SER A 31 2.84 -7.55 -1.17
CA SER A 31 3.46 -7.16 0.10
C SER A 31 4.78 -7.88 0.34
N SER A 32 4.84 -9.20 0.08
CA SER A 32 6.08 -9.96 0.22
C SER A 32 7.19 -9.44 -0.71
N ARG A 33 6.86 -9.06 -1.94
CA ARG A 33 7.81 -8.51 -2.92
C ARG A 33 8.29 -7.11 -2.54
N VAL A 34 7.39 -6.25 -2.05
CA VAL A 34 7.76 -4.90 -1.59
C VAL A 34 8.73 -4.99 -0.42
N ILE A 35 8.43 -5.84 0.57
CA ILE A 35 9.32 -6.06 1.72
C ILE A 35 10.66 -6.69 1.28
N GLY A 36 10.63 -7.61 0.32
CA GLY A 36 11.84 -8.18 -0.29
C GLY A 36 12.71 -7.11 -0.96
N ALA A 37 12.12 -6.24 -1.78
CA ALA A 37 12.82 -5.14 -2.45
C ALA A 37 13.38 -4.13 -1.43
N MET A 38 12.63 -3.81 -0.37
CA MET A 38 13.15 -2.98 0.72
C MET A 38 14.36 -3.62 1.41
N SER A 39 14.42 -4.94 1.51
CA SER A 39 15.60 -5.66 2.00
C SER A 39 16.77 -5.61 1.02
N GLU A 40 16.53 -5.64 -0.30
CA GLU A 40 17.57 -5.50 -1.34
C GLU A 40 18.18 -4.09 -1.34
N ASP A 41 17.36 -3.06 -1.15
CA ASP A 41 17.78 -1.67 -0.93
C ASP A 41 18.47 -1.47 0.44
N GLY A 42 18.49 -2.52 1.26
CA GLY A 42 19.16 -2.58 2.56
C GLY A 42 18.39 -1.91 3.69
N PHE A 43 17.12 -1.51 3.52
CA PHE A 43 16.27 -0.89 4.56
C PHE A 43 15.90 -1.85 5.70
N ILE A 44 15.97 -3.16 5.46
CA ILE A 44 15.59 -4.20 6.42
C ILE A 44 16.59 -5.36 6.36
N HIS A 45 16.48 -6.31 7.29
CA HIS A 45 17.42 -7.42 7.41
C HIS A 45 17.46 -8.30 6.15
N SER A 46 18.66 -8.72 5.74
CA SER A 46 18.94 -9.46 4.50
C SER A 46 18.30 -10.85 4.41
N SER A 47 17.67 -11.33 5.49
CA SER A 47 16.88 -12.57 5.45
C SER A 47 15.55 -12.39 4.71
N LEU A 48 15.00 -11.17 4.63
CA LEU A 48 13.69 -10.92 4.03
C LEU A 48 13.71 -10.98 2.50
N GLN A 49 14.84 -10.72 1.86
CA GLN A 49 15.06 -10.90 0.41
C GLN A 49 15.26 -12.37 -0.01
N ARG A 50 15.35 -13.33 0.93
CA ARG A 50 15.66 -14.73 0.59
C ARG A 50 14.50 -15.38 -0.19
N LEU A 51 14.73 -15.65 -1.46
CA LEU A 51 13.77 -16.31 -2.35
C LEU A 51 13.72 -17.82 -2.09
N ASN A 52 12.53 -18.40 -2.23
CA ASN A 52 12.34 -19.85 -2.32
C ASN A 52 12.55 -20.36 -3.77
N ARG A 53 12.40 -21.68 -3.98
CA ARG A 53 12.51 -22.33 -5.30
C ARG A 53 11.55 -21.81 -6.38
N PHE A 54 10.51 -21.08 -5.99
CA PHE A 54 9.49 -20.50 -6.87
C PHE A 54 9.68 -18.98 -7.06
N GLY A 55 10.78 -18.39 -6.59
CA GLY A 55 11.05 -16.96 -6.73
C GLY A 55 10.19 -16.07 -5.82
N VAL A 56 9.71 -16.60 -4.69
CA VAL A 56 8.90 -15.87 -3.71
C VAL A 56 9.71 -15.61 -2.44
N PRO A 57 9.78 -14.36 -1.93
CA PRO A 57 10.44 -14.03 -0.66
C PRO A 57 9.59 -14.52 0.52
N TRP A 58 9.76 -15.77 0.92
CA TRP A 58 8.90 -16.45 1.89
C TRP A 58 8.95 -15.82 3.29
N ALA A 59 10.14 -15.39 3.74
CA ALA A 59 10.32 -14.74 5.03
C ALA A 59 9.58 -13.39 5.09
N ALA A 60 9.65 -12.61 4.00
CA ALA A 60 8.88 -11.39 3.85
C ALA A 60 7.36 -11.65 3.86
N GLY A 61 6.92 -12.78 3.29
CA GLY A 61 5.53 -13.23 3.36
C GLY A 61 5.05 -13.47 4.79
N ILE A 62 5.85 -14.16 5.62
CA ILE A 62 5.53 -14.40 7.04
C ILE A 62 5.46 -13.08 7.81
N VAL A 63 6.42 -12.18 7.57
CA VAL A 63 6.41 -10.84 8.21
C VAL A 63 5.18 -10.05 7.80
N SER A 64 4.82 -10.06 6.51
CA SER A 64 3.60 -9.40 6.00
C SER A 64 2.35 -9.95 6.69
N PHE A 65 2.27 -11.26 6.87
CA PHE A 65 1.16 -11.92 7.56
C PHE A 65 1.08 -11.50 9.04
N ALA A 66 2.21 -11.54 9.77
CA ALA A 66 2.25 -11.14 11.17
C ALA A 66 1.85 -9.67 11.36
N VAL A 67 2.35 -8.77 10.49
CA VAL A 67 1.97 -7.35 10.49
C VAL A 67 0.48 -7.19 10.17
N GLY A 68 -0.04 -7.90 9.18
CA GLY A 68 -1.47 -7.90 8.84
C GLY A 68 -2.35 -8.33 10.02
N CYS A 69 -2.01 -9.42 10.70
CA CYS A 69 -2.70 -9.86 11.90
C CYS A 69 -2.65 -8.80 13.00
N PHE A 70 -1.48 -8.21 13.26
CA PHE A 70 -1.32 -7.16 14.26
C PHE A 70 -2.21 -5.94 13.99
N PHE A 71 -2.26 -5.48 12.73
CA PHE A 71 -3.13 -4.36 12.34
C PHE A 71 -4.62 -4.70 12.35
N MET A 72 -5.00 -5.99 12.36
CA MET A 72 -6.41 -6.40 12.49
C MET A 72 -6.89 -6.39 13.95
N LEU A 73 -6.01 -6.62 14.93
CA LEU A 73 -6.34 -6.68 16.36
C LEU A 73 -6.99 -5.41 16.97
N PRO A 74 -6.55 -4.17 16.66
CA PRO A 74 -7.05 -2.98 17.35
C PRO A 74 -8.45 -2.54 16.91
N PHE A 75 -9.01 -3.09 15.83
CA PHE A 75 -10.26 -2.60 15.26
C PHE A 75 -11.48 -3.41 15.75
N PRO A 76 -12.38 -2.82 16.56
CA PRO A 76 -13.53 -3.52 17.12
C PRO A 76 -14.65 -3.75 16.09
N SER A 77 -14.57 -3.14 14.90
CA SER A 77 -15.53 -3.35 13.84
C SER A 77 -14.88 -3.36 12.46
N TRP A 78 -15.35 -4.29 11.61
CA TRP A 78 -14.95 -4.41 10.21
C TRP A 78 -15.11 -3.10 9.44
N HIS A 79 -16.25 -2.41 9.61
CA HIS A 79 -16.50 -1.12 8.96
C HIS A 79 -15.47 -0.04 9.29
N LYS A 80 -15.04 0.05 10.56
CA LYS A 80 -14.01 1.02 10.95
C LYS A 80 -12.67 0.70 10.28
N MET A 81 -12.30 -0.57 10.24
CA MET A 81 -11.07 -1.02 9.59
C MET A 81 -11.07 -0.67 8.09
N VAL A 82 -12.15 -0.97 7.36
CA VAL A 82 -12.24 -0.70 5.92
C VAL A 82 -12.21 0.80 5.61
N ASN A 83 -12.85 1.63 6.44
CA ASN A 83 -12.81 3.08 6.27
C ASN A 83 -11.38 3.62 6.42
N GLU A 84 -10.69 3.26 7.51
CA GLU A 84 -9.33 3.72 7.76
C GLU A 84 -8.34 3.23 6.69
N ILE A 85 -8.46 1.98 6.22
CA ILE A 85 -7.63 1.46 5.12
C ILE A 85 -7.89 2.25 3.83
N SER A 86 -9.14 2.57 3.53
CA SER A 86 -9.50 3.35 2.34
C SER A 86 -8.85 4.73 2.37
N ASP A 87 -8.84 5.39 3.53
CA ASP A 87 -8.20 6.69 3.70
C ASP A 87 -6.67 6.61 3.54
N VAL A 88 -6.02 5.57 4.09
CA VAL A 88 -4.59 5.30 3.86
C VAL A 88 -4.29 5.12 2.37
N MET A 89 -5.13 4.39 1.64
CA MET A 89 -4.96 4.17 0.20
C MET A 89 -5.07 5.48 -0.58
N VAL A 90 -6.05 6.33 -0.24
CA VAL A 90 -6.22 7.64 -0.88
C VAL A 90 -5.03 8.56 -0.62
N LEU A 91 -4.48 8.54 0.61
CA LEU A 91 -3.22 9.23 0.94
C LEU A 91 -2.05 8.72 0.10
N SER A 92 -1.95 7.42 -0.07
CA SER A 92 -0.89 6.79 -0.88
C SER A 92 -0.94 7.25 -2.33
N TYR A 93 -2.15 7.45 -2.89
CA TYR A 93 -2.30 8.05 -4.22
C TYR A 93 -1.83 9.50 -4.30
N GLY A 94 -1.79 10.24 -3.18
CA GLY A 94 -1.24 11.60 -3.12
C GLY A 94 0.29 11.65 -3.24
N ILE A 95 1.01 10.59 -2.85
CA ILE A 95 2.48 10.52 -2.92
C ILE A 95 2.95 10.35 -4.38
N GLY A 96 2.27 9.50 -5.15
CA GLY A 96 2.56 9.22 -6.56
C GLY A 96 2.79 10.45 -7.45
N PRO A 97 1.88 11.45 -7.51
CA PRO A 97 2.04 12.64 -8.34
C PRO A 97 3.24 13.51 -7.92
N VAL A 98 3.54 13.59 -6.62
CA VAL A 98 4.71 14.33 -6.10
C VAL A 98 6.00 13.66 -6.56
N VAL A 99 6.09 12.34 -6.43
CA VAL A 99 7.23 11.55 -6.92
C VAL A 99 7.38 11.70 -8.44
N LEU A 100 6.28 11.64 -9.19
CA LEU A 100 6.28 11.81 -10.65
C LEU A 100 6.87 13.16 -11.07
N LEU A 101 6.43 14.26 -10.45
CA LEU A 101 6.94 15.60 -10.75
C LEU A 101 8.38 15.79 -10.29
N SER A 102 8.75 15.25 -9.13
CA SER A 102 10.13 15.27 -8.63
C SER A 102 11.08 14.54 -9.58
N LEU A 103 10.73 13.32 -10.00
CA LEU A 103 11.51 12.51 -10.92
C LEU A 103 11.63 13.18 -12.29
N ARG A 104 10.62 13.92 -12.73
CA ARG A 104 10.67 14.73 -13.97
C ARG A 104 11.70 15.85 -13.93
N ARG A 105 11.98 16.39 -12.75
CA ARG A 105 12.98 17.45 -12.54
C ARG A 105 14.38 16.88 -12.32
N THR A 106 14.52 15.81 -11.55
CA THR A 106 15.82 15.22 -11.19
C THR A 106 16.38 14.31 -12.28
N LEU A 107 15.53 13.63 -13.05
CA LEU A 107 15.91 12.79 -14.17
C LEU A 107 15.19 13.26 -15.45
N PRO A 108 15.73 14.29 -16.12
CA PRO A 108 15.20 14.77 -17.39
C PRO A 108 15.20 13.65 -18.44
N GLU A 109 14.23 13.67 -19.35
CA GLU A 109 14.07 12.66 -20.42
C GLU A 109 15.33 12.51 -21.28
N VAL A 110 16.13 13.57 -21.40
CA VAL A 110 17.42 13.57 -22.11
C VAL A 110 18.39 12.54 -21.52
N ASN A 111 18.36 12.32 -20.21
CA ASN A 111 19.27 11.40 -19.52
C ASN A 111 18.68 9.98 -19.40
N ARG A 112 17.35 9.82 -19.49
CA ARG A 112 16.70 8.52 -19.39
C ARG A 112 15.37 8.50 -20.16
N PRO A 113 15.31 7.90 -21.36
CA PRO A 113 14.09 7.82 -22.14
C PRO A 113 13.06 6.97 -21.39
N ARG A 114 11.83 7.48 -21.25
CA ARG A 114 10.77 6.82 -20.48
C ARG A 114 9.94 5.92 -21.39
N PRO A 115 9.74 4.63 -21.02
CA PRO A 115 8.87 3.72 -21.79
C PRO A 115 7.41 4.16 -21.82
N PHE A 116 6.96 4.87 -20.77
CA PHE A 116 5.59 5.34 -20.63
C PHE A 116 5.56 6.81 -20.22
N ARG A 117 4.66 7.57 -20.86
CA ARG A 117 4.47 9.01 -20.60
C ARG A 117 3.02 9.27 -20.24
N VAL A 118 2.81 9.81 -19.05
CA VAL A 118 1.50 10.31 -18.63
C VAL A 118 1.23 11.64 -19.34
N PRO A 119 0.13 11.74 -20.12
CA PRO A 119 -0.27 13.00 -20.75
C PRO A 119 -0.64 14.03 -19.67
N MET A 120 -0.34 15.31 -19.91
CA MET A 120 -0.75 16.42 -19.04
C MET A 120 -0.34 16.27 -17.56
N ALA A 121 0.77 15.56 -17.26
CA ALA A 121 1.11 15.28 -15.86
C ALA A 121 1.32 16.52 -14.98
N ASN A 122 1.73 17.66 -15.55
CA ASN A 122 1.85 18.91 -14.78
C ASN A 122 0.50 19.46 -14.30
N ILE A 123 -0.62 19.00 -14.88
CA ILE A 123 -1.99 19.36 -14.50
C ILE A 123 -2.60 18.23 -13.68
N LEU A 124 -2.48 16.99 -14.16
CA LEU A 124 -3.05 15.83 -13.45
C LEU A 124 -2.39 15.62 -12.09
N ALA A 125 -1.07 15.78 -11.96
CA ALA A 125 -0.38 15.58 -10.69
C ALA A 125 -0.87 16.51 -9.57
N PRO A 126 -0.93 17.85 -9.74
CA PRO A 126 -1.48 18.71 -8.70
C PRO A 126 -2.97 18.47 -8.45
N ILE A 127 -3.76 18.16 -9.49
CA ILE A 127 -5.19 17.84 -9.30
C ILE A 127 -5.35 16.58 -8.45
N THR A 128 -4.63 15.49 -8.76
CA THR A 128 -4.65 14.25 -7.96
C THR A 128 -4.21 14.53 -6.52
N PHE A 129 -3.15 15.32 -6.33
CA PHE A 129 -2.70 15.70 -4.99
C PHE A 129 -3.78 16.47 -4.22
N ILE A 130 -4.44 17.45 -4.84
CA ILE A 130 -5.53 18.23 -4.22
C ILE A 130 -6.71 17.31 -3.87
N ILE A 131 -7.14 16.45 -4.79
CA ILE A 131 -8.27 15.54 -4.58
C ILE A 131 -7.97 14.55 -3.45
N SER A 132 -6.79 13.94 -3.42
CA SER A 132 -6.38 13.05 -2.32
C SER A 132 -6.43 13.76 -0.97
N ASN A 133 -5.90 14.99 -0.89
CA ASN A 133 -5.95 15.77 0.36
C ASN A 133 -7.38 16.16 0.73
N LEU A 134 -8.23 16.48 -0.25
CA LEU A 134 -9.63 16.81 -0.01
C LEU A 134 -10.36 15.60 0.57
N ILE A 135 -10.24 14.41 -0.03
CA ILE A 135 -10.91 13.21 0.50
C ILE A 135 -10.50 12.95 1.95
N VAL A 136 -9.20 13.04 2.26
CA VAL A 136 -8.66 12.85 3.61
C VAL A 136 -9.17 13.92 4.59
N TYR A 137 -9.32 15.15 4.13
CA TYR A 137 -9.92 16.23 4.92
C TYR A 137 -11.36 15.90 5.31
N TRP A 138 -12.12 15.28 4.41
CA TRP A 138 -13.51 14.88 4.67
C TRP A 138 -13.63 13.64 5.57
N SER A 139 -12.60 12.79 5.66
CA SER A 139 -12.57 11.63 6.58
C SER A 139 -12.61 12.05 8.07
N GLY A 140 -12.25 13.29 8.37
CA GLY A 140 -12.41 13.90 9.69
C GLY A 140 -11.17 13.83 10.58
N VAL A 141 -11.19 14.61 11.66
CA VAL A 141 -10.00 14.90 12.50
C VAL A 141 -9.44 13.67 13.21
N LYS A 142 -10.30 12.73 13.63
CA LYS A 142 -9.86 11.50 14.33
C LYS A 142 -9.05 10.61 13.40
N THR A 143 -9.57 10.33 12.20
CA THR A 143 -8.89 9.56 11.16
C THR A 143 -7.61 10.27 10.72
N LEU A 144 -7.65 11.58 10.50
CA LEU A 144 -6.45 12.36 10.16
C LEU A 144 -5.36 12.25 11.22
N THR A 145 -5.71 12.34 12.51
CA THR A 145 -4.73 12.22 13.61
C THR A 145 -4.14 10.82 13.67
N PHE A 146 -4.95 9.78 13.49
CA PHE A 146 -4.48 8.39 13.43
C PHE A 146 -3.53 8.17 12.25
N LEU A 147 -3.92 8.62 11.04
CA LEU A 147 -3.10 8.56 9.83
C LEU A 147 -1.75 9.27 10.02
N LEU A 148 -1.78 10.50 10.54
CA LEU A 148 -0.55 11.25 10.82
C LEU A 148 0.33 10.56 11.86
N ALA A 149 -0.26 9.95 12.90
CA ALA A 149 0.49 9.18 13.88
C ALA A 149 1.17 7.94 13.26
N VAL A 150 0.47 7.21 12.40
CA VAL A 150 1.02 6.05 11.68
C VAL A 150 2.15 6.48 10.74
N ILE A 151 1.96 7.56 9.97
CA ILE A 151 3.00 8.11 9.08
C ILE A 151 4.19 8.60 9.89
N ALA A 152 3.96 9.32 10.99
CA ALA A 152 5.03 9.78 11.88
C ALA A 152 5.81 8.61 12.47
N ALA A 153 5.14 7.55 12.92
CA ALA A 153 5.79 6.32 13.39
C ALA A 153 6.62 5.66 12.28
N ALA A 154 6.09 5.57 11.05
CA ALA A 154 6.83 5.05 9.91
C ALA A 154 8.09 5.87 9.58
N LEU A 155 7.98 7.20 9.61
CA LEU A 155 9.12 8.10 9.42
C LEU A 155 10.13 8.00 10.56
N MET A 156 9.69 7.86 11.80
CA MET A 156 10.57 7.65 12.95
C MET A 156 11.34 6.33 12.82
N MET A 157 10.68 5.24 12.44
CA MET A 157 11.35 3.96 12.17
C MET A 157 12.39 4.10 11.05
N PHE A 158 12.04 4.79 9.97
CA PHE A 158 12.95 5.05 8.85
C PHE A 158 14.16 5.88 9.27
N LEU A 159 13.96 6.95 10.06
CA LEU A 159 15.04 7.80 10.57
C LEU A 159 15.93 7.06 11.55
N ALA A 160 15.36 6.30 12.49
CA ALA A 160 16.11 5.47 13.43
C ALA A 160 17.00 4.47 12.69
N TRP A 161 16.45 3.77 11.68
CA TRP A 161 17.23 2.90 10.82
C TRP A 161 18.36 3.65 10.10
N ARG A 162 18.08 4.83 9.54
CA ARG A 162 19.09 5.64 8.84
C ARG A 162 20.21 6.11 9.77
N LEU A 163 19.91 6.41 11.03
CA LEU A 163 20.90 6.79 12.03
C LEU A 163 21.80 5.62 12.40
N ILE A 164 21.23 4.44 12.69
CA ILE A 164 21.99 3.21 13.00
C ILE A 164 22.93 2.85 11.84
N LYS A 165 22.47 2.95 10.59
CA LYS A 165 23.31 2.64 9.41
C LYS A 165 24.37 3.71 9.10
N ARG A 166 24.21 4.95 9.60
CA ARG A 166 25.23 6.00 9.42
C ARG A 166 26.42 5.83 10.37
N GLU A 167 26.24 5.09 11.46
CA GLU A 167 27.27 4.82 12.48
C GLU A 167 28.06 3.52 12.23
N SER A 168 27.68 2.72 11.22
CA SER A 168 28.38 1.51 10.78
C SER A 168 29.07 1.69 9.44
#